data_AF-A0AAD5C3S1-F1
#
_entry.id   AF-A0AAD5C3S1-F1
#
_cell.length_a   1.000
_cell.length_b   1.000
_cell.length_c   1.000
_cell.angle_alpha   90.00
_cell.angle_beta   90.00
_cell.angle_gamma   90.00
#
_symmetry.space_group_name_H-M   'P 1'
#
loop_
_entity.id
_entity.type
_entity.pdbx_description
1 polymer ?
#
loop_
_entity_poly.entity_id
_entity_poly.type
_entity_poly.pdbx_seq_one_letter_code
_entity_poly.pdbx_strand_id
1 'polypeptide(L)' 'SANWIVVHRALMAIKDVDLMFSSLDPEYYDILMKYLYRGLSTGDRPTCDQCLRIHEKLTQRAGLGCILRALSDTVNTV' A
#
# COMPACT_ATOMS: atom_id res chain seq x y z
N SER A 1 -1.26 -3.69 -14.59
CA SER A 1 -1.08 -2.46 -15.39
C SER A 1 0.40 -2.06 -15.38
N ALA A 2 0.85 -1.14 -16.25
CA ALA A 2 2.24 -0.63 -16.20
C ALA A 2 2.55 0.01 -14.83
N ASN A 3 1.58 0.73 -14.26
CA ASN A 3 1.67 1.34 -12.93
C ASN A 3 1.93 0.30 -11.84
N TRP A 4 1.27 -0.87 -11.91
CA TRP A 4 1.50 -1.97 -10.98
C TRP A 4 2.97 -2.35 -10.86
N ILE A 5 3.61 -2.56 -12.00
CA ILE A 5 4.95 -3.16 -12.07
C ILE A 5 5.95 -2.22 -11.38
N VAL A 6 5.79 -0.91 -11.59
CA VAL A 6 6.63 0.11 -10.97
C VAL A 6 6.38 0.18 -9.47
N VAL A 7 5.11 0.25 -9.04
CA VAL A 7 4.76 0.36 -7.62
C VAL A 7 5.14 -0.91 -6.86
N HIS A 8 4.88 -2.10 -7.40
CA HIS A 8 5.28 -3.37 -6.78
C HIS A 8 6.79 -3.45 -6.57
N ARG A 9 7.58 -3.09 -7.59
CA ARG A 9 9.05 -3.03 -7.47
C ARG A 9 9.47 -2.04 -6.38
N ALA A 10 8.84 -0.87 -6.33
CA ALA A 10 9.11 0.12 -5.28
C ALA A 10 8.75 -0.43 -3.89
N LEU A 11 7.58 -1.06 -3.73
CA LEU A 11 7.13 -1.67 -2.48
C LEU A 11 8.15 -2.70 -1.97
N MET A 12 8.67 -3.54 -2.87
CA MET A 12 9.66 -4.57 -2.52
C MET A 12 11.04 -3.98 -2.19
N ALA A 13 11.37 -2.77 -2.69
CA ALA A 13 12.63 -2.11 -2.42
C ALA A 13 12.67 -1.36 -1.07
N ILE A 14 11.52 -1.14 -0.42
CA ILE A 14 11.43 -0.42 0.85
C ILE A 14 12.05 -1.26 1.97
N LYS A 15 13.15 -0.75 2.55
CA LYS A 15 13.79 -1.34 3.74
C LYS A 15 13.32 -0.68 5.03
N ASP A 16 13.17 0.64 4.98
CA ASP A 16 12.73 1.49 6.08
C ASP A 16 11.34 2.07 5.76
N VAL A 17 10.33 1.53 6.42
CA VAL A 17 8.92 1.91 6.23
C VAL A 17 8.64 3.26 6.87
N ASP A 18 9.27 3.58 8.00
CA ASP A 18 9.03 4.83 8.72
C ASP A 18 9.65 6.03 7.98
N LEU A 19 10.83 5.84 7.37
CA LEU A 19 11.43 6.83 6.49
C LEU A 19 10.56 7.07 5.24
N MET A 20 10.06 6.01 4.59
CA MET A 20 9.17 6.14 3.44
C MET A 20 7.93 6.98 3.78
N PHE A 21 7.28 6.73 4.92
CA PHE A 21 6.12 7.53 5.33
C PHE A 21 6.44 8.97 5.72
N SER A 22 7.69 9.26 6.09
CA SER A 22 8.11 10.63 6.42
C SER A 22 8.31 11.49 5.16
N SER A 23 8.42 10.86 3.99
CA SER A 23 8.57 11.53 2.69
C SER A 23 7.34 11.44 1.79
N LEU A 24 6.32 10.68 2.19
CA LEU A 24 5.10 10.48 1.40
C LEU A 24 3.99 11.41 1.89
N ASP A 25 3.42 12.21 1.00
CA ASP A 25 2.32 13.11 1.34
C ASP A 25 1.06 12.32 1.74
N PRO A 26 0.31 12.75 2.77
CA PRO A 26 -0.88 12.04 3.26
C PRO A 26 -1.98 11.85 2.22
N GLU A 27 -2.06 12.69 1.17
CA GLU A 27 -3.00 12.53 0.07
C GLU A 27 -2.82 11.20 -0.68
N TYR A 28 -1.62 10.62 -0.63
CA TYR A 28 -1.30 9.36 -1.31
C TYR A 28 -1.57 8.11 -0.44
N TYR A 29 -2.01 8.27 0.80
CA TYR A 29 -2.20 7.15 1.72
C TYR A 29 -3.30 6.19 1.26
N ASP A 30 -4.41 6.72 0.78
CA ASP A 30 -5.52 5.89 0.28
C ASP A 30 -5.13 5.14 -0.99
N ILE A 31 -4.35 5.76 -1.90
CA ILE A 31 -3.89 5.08 -3.11
C ILE A 31 -2.82 4.03 -2.80
N LEU A 32 -1.93 4.29 -1.84
CA LEU A 32 -0.98 3.30 -1.35
C LEU A 32 -1.74 2.09 -0.77
N MET A 33 -2.78 2.32 0.04
CA MET A 33 -3.60 1.24 0.61
C MET A 33 -4.19 0.32 -0.47
N LYS A 34 -4.69 0.88 -1.58
CA LYS A 34 -5.19 0.09 -2.72
C LYS A 34 -4.09 -0.76 -3.36
N TYR A 35 -2.89 -0.21 -3.55
CA TYR A 35 -1.75 -0.98 -4.06
C TYR A 35 -1.31 -2.09 -3.11
N LEU A 36 -1.42 -1.89 -1.80
CA LEU A 36 -1.16 -2.95 -0.82
C LEU A 36 -2.18 -4.08 -0.95
N TYR A 37 -3.48 -3.78 -1.05
CA TYR A 37 -4.49 -4.83 -1.27
C TYR A 37 -4.31 -5.58 -2.59
N ARG A 38 -3.87 -4.88 -3.64
CA ARG A 38 -3.48 -5.54 -4.89
C ARG A 38 -2.25 -6.43 -4.73
N GLY A 39 -1.26 -6.01 -3.93
CA GLY A 39 -0.11 -6.86 -3.61
C GLY A 39 -0.51 -8.11 -2.84
N LEU A 40 -1.40 -7.96 -1.85
CA LEU A 40 -1.94 -9.08 -1.08
C LEU A 40 -2.72 -10.06 -1.97
N SER A 41 -3.45 -9.59 -2.98
CA SER A 41 -4.19 -10.47 -3.88
C SER A 41 -3.31 -11.31 -4.81
N THR A 42 -2.00 -11.03 -4.90
CA THR A 42 -1.06 -11.89 -5.64
C THR A 42 -0.83 -13.24 -4.98
N GLY A 43 -1.02 -13.35 -3.66
CA GLY A 43 -0.73 -14.56 -2.88
C GLY A 43 0.76 -14.93 -2.79
N ASP A 44 1.65 -14.14 -3.38
CA ASP A 44 3.10 -14.34 -3.27
C ASP A 44 3.58 -13.99 -1.86
N ARG A 45 4.24 -14.93 -1.18
CA ARG A 45 4.59 -14.79 0.24
C ARG A 45 5.48 -13.57 0.54
N PRO A 46 6.62 -13.36 -0.16
CA PRO A 46 7.43 -12.16 0.03
C PRO A 46 6.64 -10.86 -0.17
N THR A 47 5.80 -10.81 -1.21
CA THR A 47 4.95 -9.65 -1.47
C THR A 47 3.96 -9.43 -0.33
N CYS A 48 3.30 -10.48 0.14
CA CYS A 48 2.31 -10.40 1.21
C CYS A 48 2.94 -9.93 2.53
N ASP A 49 4.09 -10.49 2.92
CA ASP A 49 4.80 -10.12 4.15
C ASP A 49 5.17 -8.63 4.14
N GLN A 50 5.70 -8.13 3.01
CA GLN A 50 6.04 -6.72 2.85
C GLN A 50 4.79 -5.82 2.83
N CYS A 51 3.73 -6.24 2.14
CA CYS A 51 2.47 -5.50 2.12
C CYS A 51 1.85 -5.37 3.51
N LEU A 52 1.86 -6.44 4.31
CA LEU A 52 1.34 -6.42 5.69
C LEU A 52 2.16 -5.50 6.59
N ARG A 53 3.50 -5.51 6.47
CA ARG A 53 4.38 -4.61 7.23
C ARG A 53 4.10 -3.13 6.93
N ILE A 54 3.90 -2.77 5.66
CA ILE A 54 3.57 -1.40 5.26
C ILE A 54 2.13 -1.05 5.67
N HIS A 55 1.20 -1.99 5.53
CA HIS A 55 -0.22 -1.81 5.87
C HIS A 55 -0.40 -1.47 7.36
N GLU A 56 0.28 -2.18 8.26
CA GLU A 56 0.23 -1.90 9.70
C GLU A 56 0.61 -0.45 9.99
N LYS A 57 1.75 0.00 9.45
CA LYS A 57 2.27 1.36 9.64
C LYS A 57 1.40 2.43 8.98
N LEU A 58 0.89 2.16 7.79
CA LEU A 58 -0.07 3.05 7.11
C LEU A 58 -1.32 3.23 7.96
N THR A 59 -1.87 2.15 8.49
CA THR A 59 -3.09 2.19 9.32
C THR A 59 -2.86 2.96 10.61
N GLN A 60 -1.69 2.82 11.24
CA GLN A 60 -1.32 3.60 12.42
C GLN A 60 -1.29 5.12 12.15
N ARG A 61 -0.86 5.54 10.95
CA ARG A 61 -0.74 6.96 10.56
C ARG A 61 -2.04 7.55 10.01
N ALA A 62 -2.74 6.80 9.15
CA ALA A 62 -3.91 7.27 8.40
C ALA A 62 -5.26 6.93 9.09
N GLY A 63 -5.23 6.06 10.10
CA GLY A 63 -6.42 5.54 10.77
C GLY A 63 -7.23 4.56 9.91
N LEU A 64 -8.29 3.99 10.49
CA LEU A 64 -9.13 2.97 9.83
C LEU A 64 -9.89 3.51 8.60
N GLY A 65 -10.04 4.82 8.46
CA GLY A 65 -10.72 5.44 7.33
C GLY A 65 -10.05 5.13 5.99
N CYS A 66 -8.72 4.98 5.95
CA CYS A 66 -8.00 4.66 4.71
C CYS A 66 -8.33 3.25 4.20
N ILE A 67 -8.55 2.29 5.11
CA ILE A 67 -9.02 0.94 4.79
C ILE A 67 -10.43 1.02 4.21
N LEU A 68 -11.36 1.69 4.91
CA LEU A 68 -12.75 1.78 4.48
C LEU A 68 -12.88 2.43 3.10
N ARG A 69 -12.11 3.49 2.82
CA ARG A 69 -12.10 4.14 1.50
C ARG A 69 -11.50 3.24 0.41
N ALA A 70 -10.47 2.46 0.72
CA ALA A 70 -9.92 1.50 -0.23
C ALA A 70 -10.89 0.34 -0.54
N LEU A 71 -11.60 -0.17 0.47
CA LEU A 71 -12.60 -1.25 0.30
C LEU A 71 -13.89 -0.77 -0.37
N SER A 72 -14.28 0.49 -0.13
CA SER A 72 -15.50 1.08 -0.71
C SER A 72 -15.29 1.59 -2.14
N ASP A 73 -14.04 1.65 -2.62
CA ASP A 73 -13.77 2.09 -3.98
C ASP A 73 -14.17 1.01 -5.00
N THR A 74 -15.30 1.23 -5.65
CA THR A 74 -15.82 0.34 -6.71
C THR A 74 -15.17 0.60 -8.07
N VAL A 75 -14.43 1.70 -8.22
CA VAL A 75 -13.71 2.05 -9.45
C VAL A 75 -12.26 1.65 -9.23
N ASN A 76 -11.94 0.40 -9.52
CA ASN A 76 -10.63 -0.18 -9.22
C ASN A 76 -9.51 0.55 -9.99
N THR A 77 -8.90 1.54 -9.34
CA THR A 77 -8.04 2.56 -9.97
C THR A 77 -6.56 2.15 -10.05
N VAL A 78 -6.19 0.97 -9.55
CA VAL A 78 -4.78 0.53 -9.46
C VAL A 78 -4.49 -0.78 -10.21
#